data_AF-A0A6G3PSA2-F1
#
_entry.id   AF-A0A6G3PSA2-F1
#
_cell.length_a   1.000
_cell.length_b   1.000
_cell.length_c   1.000
_cell.angle_alpha   90.00
_cell.angle_beta   90.00
_cell.angle_gamma   90.00
#
_symmetry.space_group_name_H-M   'P 1'
#
loop_
_entity.id
_entity.type
_entity.pdbx_description
1 polymer ?
#
loop_
_entity_poly.entity_id
_entity_poly.type
_entity_poly.pdbx_seq_one_letter_code
_entity_poly.pdbx_strand_id
1 'polypeptide(L)'
;REAETVVVPAMAFFGGLGDLLVTAAMGGRTAADEVHVAYGLSSWHPTAGTRTAGAVSRQRRDGRRVVRTGGRLEYRADAPPTLEWRFPAPLGPRTVIGEFTMADVVTVPSHLSVPEVRTYMTADAARDIASPRTPPPAAADPSGRSDQTFLVDVVVRSGSEEWRAVARGRDIYAVTAPLVVEALERVLTGRAETYGVVSAGEAFDAPDFLRALSAHLTVEFPS
;
A
#
# COMPACT_ATOMS: atom_id res chain seq x y z
N ARG A 1 -13.40 -10.03 -19.83
CA ARG A 1 -14.25 -8.84 -20.03
C ARG A 1 -15.67 -9.21 -20.52
N GLU A 2 -15.90 -10.40 -21.08
CA GLU A 2 -17.25 -10.83 -21.52
C GLU A 2 -18.23 -11.22 -20.40
N ALA A 3 -17.73 -11.50 -19.19
CA ALA A 3 -18.56 -11.52 -17.99
C ALA A 3 -18.39 -10.17 -17.28
N GLU A 4 -19.50 -9.55 -16.86
CA GLU A 4 -19.58 -8.37 -15.98
C GLU A 4 -19.09 -8.70 -14.56
N THR A 5 -17.94 -9.37 -14.46
CA THR A 5 -17.31 -9.81 -13.23
C THR A 5 -16.17 -8.88 -12.87
N VAL A 6 -16.20 -8.36 -11.66
CA VAL A 6 -15.11 -7.56 -11.09
C VAL A 6 -14.18 -8.48 -10.31
N VAL A 7 -12.89 -8.43 -10.62
CA VAL A 7 -11.82 -9.11 -9.90
C VAL A 7 -10.80 -8.07 -9.47
N VAL A 8 -10.74 -7.78 -8.17
CA VAL A 8 -9.81 -6.80 -7.60
C VAL A 8 -8.67 -7.54 -6.88
N PRO A 9 -7.51 -7.79 -7.54
CA PRO A 9 -6.38 -8.39 -6.88
C PRO A 9 -5.78 -7.43 -5.85
N ALA A 10 -5.10 -7.98 -4.85
CA ALA A 10 -4.40 -7.20 -3.81
C ALA A 10 -5.30 -6.19 -3.06
N MET A 11 -6.60 -6.45 -2.93
CA MET A 11 -7.50 -5.67 -2.08
C MET A 11 -7.19 -5.90 -0.59
N ALA A 12 -6.13 -5.25 -0.11
CA ALA A 12 -5.60 -5.37 1.24
C ALA A 12 -4.79 -4.12 1.62
N PHE A 13 -4.18 -4.14 2.80
CA PHE A 13 -3.31 -3.05 3.28
C PHE A 13 -2.13 -2.74 2.33
N PHE A 14 -1.41 -3.77 1.85
CA PHE A 14 -0.37 -3.61 0.83
C PHE A 14 -0.98 -3.83 -0.55
N GLY A 15 -0.85 -2.87 -1.47
CA GLY A 15 -1.63 -2.83 -2.71
C GLY A 15 -2.85 -1.94 -2.55
N GLY A 16 -4.03 -2.51 -2.27
CA GLY A 16 -5.32 -1.81 -2.33
C GLY A 16 -5.36 -0.45 -1.62
N LEU A 17 -4.89 -0.35 -0.37
CA LEU A 17 -4.87 0.93 0.35
C LEU A 17 -3.91 1.96 -0.29
N GLY A 18 -2.71 1.53 -0.68
CA GLY A 18 -1.73 2.40 -1.33
C GLY A 18 -2.22 2.86 -2.71
N ASP A 19 -2.81 1.95 -3.48
CA ASP A 19 -3.44 2.21 -4.78
C ASP A 19 -4.52 3.30 -4.66
N LEU A 20 -5.49 3.12 -3.75
CA LEU A 20 -6.54 4.09 -3.48
C LEU A 20 -5.98 5.46 -3.06
N LEU A 21 -4.94 5.49 -2.22
CA LEU A 21 -4.30 6.75 -1.79
C LEU A 21 -3.62 7.47 -2.95
N VAL A 22 -2.92 6.73 -3.83
CA VAL A 22 -2.30 7.29 -5.04
C VAL A 22 -3.37 7.86 -5.97
N THR A 23 -4.44 7.12 -6.23
CA THR A 23 -5.54 7.57 -7.09
C THR A 23 -6.23 8.81 -6.50
N ALA A 24 -6.45 8.84 -5.19
CA ALA A 24 -7.00 10.01 -4.51
C ALA A 24 -6.06 11.22 -4.59
N ALA A 25 -4.73 11.03 -4.45
CA ALA A 25 -3.74 12.09 -4.60
C ALA A 25 -3.67 12.65 -6.03
N MET A 26 -3.90 11.80 -7.04
CA MET A 26 -3.93 12.20 -8.45
C MET A 26 -5.11 13.13 -8.77
N GLY A 27 -6.22 13.05 -8.03
CA GLY A 27 -7.35 13.96 -8.17
C GLY A 27 -7.93 14.01 -9.59
N GLY A 28 -8.06 12.84 -10.24
CA GLY A 28 -8.58 12.72 -11.61
C GLY A 28 -7.53 12.82 -12.73
N ARG A 29 -6.27 13.14 -12.40
CA ARG A 29 -5.16 13.03 -13.36
C ARG A 29 -4.87 11.56 -13.68
N THR A 30 -4.35 11.31 -14.87
CA THR A 30 -4.06 9.95 -15.37
C THR A 30 -2.57 9.68 -15.57
N ALA A 31 -1.70 10.67 -15.39
CA ALA A 31 -0.26 10.54 -15.56
C ALA A 31 0.51 11.38 -14.53
N ALA A 32 1.66 10.88 -14.10
CA ALA A 32 2.63 11.55 -13.23
C ALA A 32 4.04 10.99 -13.53
N ASP A 33 5.08 11.72 -13.12
CA ASP A 33 6.47 11.31 -13.36
C ASP A 33 6.90 10.20 -12.38
N GLU A 34 6.57 10.37 -11.10
CA GLU A 34 6.89 9.39 -10.07
C GLU A 34 5.86 9.33 -8.95
N VAL A 35 5.69 8.13 -8.39
CA VAL A 35 4.89 7.86 -7.20
C VAL A 35 5.78 7.27 -6.12
N HIS A 36 5.68 7.81 -4.92
CA HIS A 36 6.31 7.29 -3.71
C HIS A 36 5.23 6.80 -2.75
N VAL A 37 5.35 5.57 -2.26
CA VAL A 37 4.48 4.99 -1.23
C VAL A 37 5.36 4.60 -0.05
N ALA A 38 5.29 5.36 1.03
CA ALA A 38 6.07 5.11 2.24
C ALA A 38 5.19 4.51 3.35
N TYR A 39 5.54 3.32 3.80
CA TYR A 39 4.90 2.62 4.91
C TYR A 39 5.66 2.90 6.20
N GLY A 40 5.07 3.75 7.04
CA GLY A 40 5.49 4.05 8.39
C GLY A 40 4.81 3.15 9.41
N LEU A 41 5.44 2.04 9.76
CA LEU A 41 4.91 1.10 10.76
C LEU A 41 5.68 1.24 12.08
N SER A 42 4.97 1.27 13.21
CA SER A 42 5.64 1.29 14.53
C SER A 42 6.35 -0.03 14.86
N SER A 43 5.84 -1.13 14.33
CA SER A 43 6.40 -2.49 14.38
C SER A 43 5.70 -3.34 13.32
N TRP A 44 6.29 -4.49 12.96
CA TRP A 44 5.62 -5.46 12.11
C TRP A 44 5.80 -6.91 12.59
N HIS A 45 4.97 -7.29 13.56
CA HIS A 45 4.77 -8.64 14.04
C HIS A 45 3.97 -9.45 13.01
N PRO A 46 4.57 -10.41 12.30
CA PRO A 46 3.93 -11.03 11.16
C PRO A 46 3.03 -12.20 11.55
N THR A 47 1.89 -12.33 10.89
CA THR A 47 1.10 -13.56 10.96
C THR A 47 1.83 -14.73 10.27
N ALA A 48 1.42 -15.97 10.55
CA ALA A 48 1.91 -17.15 9.84
C ALA A 48 1.71 -17.04 8.32
N GLY A 49 0.57 -16.45 7.90
CA GLY A 49 0.28 -16.16 6.50
C GLY A 49 1.28 -15.18 5.88
N THR A 50 1.59 -14.07 6.57
CA THR A 50 2.61 -13.11 6.12
C THR A 50 3.98 -13.75 5.95
N ARG A 51 4.41 -14.60 6.91
CA ARG A 51 5.70 -15.31 6.79
C ARG A 51 5.73 -16.24 5.58
N THR A 52 4.65 -17.00 5.38
CA THR A 52 4.54 -17.94 4.25
C THR A 52 4.54 -17.19 2.91
N ALA A 53 3.73 -16.15 2.79
CA ALA A 53 3.69 -15.31 1.59
C ALA A 53 5.06 -14.66 1.30
N GLY A 54 5.74 -14.15 2.33
CA GLY A 54 7.08 -13.58 2.22
C GLY A 54 8.12 -14.60 1.72
N ALA A 55 8.09 -15.83 2.24
CA ALA A 55 8.98 -16.90 1.80
C ALA A 55 8.77 -17.28 0.33
N VAL A 56 7.51 -17.49 -0.08
CA VAL A 56 7.15 -17.78 -1.48
C VAL A 56 7.55 -16.64 -2.40
N SER A 57 7.30 -15.40 -1.97
CA SER A 57 7.65 -14.18 -2.69
C SER A 57 9.16 -14.07 -2.91
N ARG A 58 9.96 -14.32 -1.87
CA ARG A 58 11.43 -14.35 -1.95
C ARG A 58 11.94 -15.47 -2.87
N GLN A 59 11.36 -16.67 -2.77
CA GLN A 59 11.71 -17.82 -3.60
C GLN A 59 11.46 -17.53 -5.08
N ARG A 60 10.28 -16.98 -5.44
CA ARG A 60 9.93 -16.65 -6.83
C ARG A 60 10.86 -15.63 -7.47
N ARG A 61 11.47 -14.75 -6.66
CA ARG A 61 12.42 -13.75 -7.14
C ARG A 61 13.87 -14.20 -7.10
N ASP A 62 14.15 -15.40 -6.60
CA ASP A 62 15.51 -15.87 -6.32
C ASP A 62 16.29 -14.87 -5.44
N GLY A 63 15.62 -14.33 -4.41
CA GLY A 63 16.17 -13.32 -3.52
C GLY A 63 16.34 -11.91 -4.12
N ARG A 64 16.14 -11.72 -5.43
CA ARG A 64 16.24 -10.41 -6.09
C ARG A 64 15.11 -9.47 -5.68
N ARG A 65 15.39 -8.18 -5.72
CA ARG A 65 14.43 -7.10 -5.48
C ARG A 65 13.73 -6.75 -6.80
N VAL A 66 12.48 -6.32 -6.75
CA VAL A 66 11.71 -5.90 -7.93
C VAL A 66 11.50 -4.40 -7.86
N VAL A 67 11.87 -3.67 -8.89
CA VAL A 67 11.72 -2.21 -8.94
C VAL A 67 10.92 -1.84 -10.17
N ARG A 68 10.05 -0.83 -10.05
CA ARG A 68 9.33 -0.25 -11.20
C ARG A 68 10.04 1.03 -11.60
N THR A 69 10.75 0.99 -12.72
CA THR A 69 11.51 2.11 -13.26
C THR A 69 11.48 2.10 -14.78
N GLY A 70 11.48 3.27 -15.41
CA GLY A 70 11.35 3.42 -16.85
C GLY A 70 10.10 2.74 -17.42
N GLY A 71 9.01 2.71 -16.65
CA GLY A 71 7.74 2.09 -17.07
C GLY A 71 7.72 0.56 -17.06
N ARG A 72 8.74 -0.10 -16.51
CA ARG A 72 8.84 -1.57 -16.48
C ARG A 72 9.35 -2.11 -15.14
N LEU A 73 9.07 -3.38 -14.88
CA LEU A 73 9.65 -4.07 -13.74
C LEU A 73 11.06 -4.53 -14.06
N GLU A 74 12.00 -4.25 -13.17
CA GLU A 74 13.38 -4.72 -13.23
C GLU A 74 13.73 -5.51 -11.97
N TYR A 75 14.63 -6.48 -12.11
CA TYR A 75 15.16 -7.26 -11.00
C TYR A 75 16.56 -6.78 -10.63
N ARG A 76 16.78 -6.56 -9.33
CA ARG A 76 18.03 -6.04 -8.75
C ARG A 76 18.61 -7.03 -7.74
N ALA A 77 19.93 -7.16 -7.72
CA ALA A 77 20.65 -8.07 -6.81
C ALA A 77 21.48 -7.33 -5.76
N ASP A 78 21.68 -6.03 -5.94
CA ASP A 78 22.27 -5.11 -4.97
C ASP A 78 21.39 -4.93 -3.73
N ALA A 79 22.00 -4.47 -2.64
CA ALA A 79 21.30 -4.17 -1.40
C ALA A 79 20.31 -3.01 -1.58
N PRO A 80 19.13 -3.05 -0.93
CA PRO A 80 18.20 -1.94 -1.01
C PRO A 80 18.82 -0.69 -0.35
N PRO A 81 18.56 0.51 -0.88
CA PRO A 81 19.03 1.73 -0.28
C PRO A 81 18.38 1.94 1.09
N THR A 82 19.12 2.58 2.00
CA THR A 82 18.60 3.07 3.28
C THR A 82 18.64 4.60 3.25
N LEU A 83 17.53 5.24 3.60
CA LEU A 83 17.39 6.71 3.57
C LEU A 83 16.48 7.19 4.71
N GLU A 84 16.46 8.51 4.93
CA GLU A 84 15.47 9.13 5.82
C GLU A 84 14.22 9.49 5.02
N TRP A 85 13.05 9.11 5.51
CA TRP A 85 11.76 9.62 5.04
C TRP A 85 11.12 10.49 6.10
N ARG A 86 10.62 11.66 5.70
CA ARG A 86 9.98 12.63 6.59
C ARG A 86 8.47 12.44 6.58
N PHE A 87 8.00 11.48 7.35
CA PHE A 87 6.57 11.26 7.52
C PHE A 87 5.91 12.45 8.22
N PRO A 88 4.66 12.80 7.86
CA PRO A 88 3.91 13.82 8.58
C PRO A 88 3.65 13.42 10.05
N ALA A 89 3.47 14.43 10.91
CA ALA A 89 3.21 14.24 12.34
C ALA A 89 2.03 13.27 12.58
N PRO A 90 2.05 12.42 13.63
CA PRO A 90 3.01 12.43 14.72
C PRO A 90 4.26 11.56 14.50
N LEU A 91 4.35 10.80 13.38
CA LEU A 91 5.43 9.81 13.22
C LEU A 91 6.81 10.45 13.05
N GLY A 92 6.87 11.54 12.29
CA GLY A 92 8.09 12.31 12.04
C GLY A 92 9.14 11.58 11.18
N PRO A 93 10.36 12.12 11.09
CA PRO A 93 11.45 11.51 10.33
C PRO A 93 11.78 10.10 10.81
N ARG A 94 11.94 9.16 9.87
CA ARG A 94 12.33 7.76 10.14
C ARG A 94 13.31 7.26 9.12
N THR A 95 14.22 6.40 9.55
CA THR A 95 15.01 5.57 8.63
C THR A 95 14.09 4.56 7.95
N VAL A 96 14.15 4.51 6.62
CA VAL A 96 13.40 3.57 5.79
C VAL A 96 14.33 2.78 4.88
N ILE A 97 13.93 1.55 4.59
CA ILE A 97 14.47 0.74 3.50
C ILE A 97 13.70 1.13 2.25
N GLY A 98 14.40 1.68 1.26
CA GLY A 98 13.84 1.99 -0.05
C GLY A 98 13.73 0.74 -0.91
N GLU A 99 12.85 0.82 -1.91
CA GLU A 99 12.56 -0.29 -2.82
C GLU A 99 12.14 -1.56 -2.07
N PHE A 100 11.43 -1.38 -0.94
CA PHE A 100 10.77 -2.46 -0.22
C PHE A 100 9.47 -2.80 -0.96
N THR A 101 9.61 -3.59 -2.03
CA THR A 101 8.57 -3.80 -3.02
C THR A 101 7.28 -4.39 -2.44
N MET A 102 6.19 -3.65 -2.62
CA MET A 102 4.82 -4.09 -2.37
C MET A 102 4.02 -4.14 -3.68
N ALA A 103 2.76 -4.57 -3.61
CA ALA A 103 1.92 -4.76 -4.79
C ALA A 103 1.66 -3.46 -5.58
N ASP A 104 1.86 -2.30 -4.96
CA ASP A 104 1.68 -0.96 -5.52
C ASP A 104 2.47 -0.74 -6.82
N VAL A 105 3.64 -1.39 -6.95
CA VAL A 105 4.47 -1.32 -8.18
C VAL A 105 3.83 -1.98 -9.41
N VAL A 106 2.73 -2.71 -9.20
CA VAL A 106 1.90 -3.33 -10.23
C VAL A 106 0.52 -2.70 -10.30
N THR A 107 -0.14 -2.43 -9.17
CA THR A 107 -1.52 -1.91 -9.13
C THR A 107 -1.60 -0.46 -9.60
N VAL A 108 -0.69 0.41 -9.15
CA VAL A 108 -0.69 1.82 -9.55
C VAL A 108 -0.52 1.97 -11.06
N PRO A 109 0.53 1.37 -11.67
CA PRO A 109 0.75 1.54 -13.10
C PRO A 109 -0.14 0.66 -13.98
N SER A 110 -1.11 -0.09 -13.43
CA SER A 110 -2.11 -0.78 -14.24
C SER A 110 -3.20 0.16 -14.73
N HIS A 111 -3.41 1.28 -14.05
CA HIS A 111 -4.47 2.25 -14.36
C HIS A 111 -3.99 3.71 -14.42
N LEU A 112 -2.78 4.01 -13.92
CA LEU A 112 -2.14 5.32 -14.04
C LEU A 112 -0.85 5.23 -14.87
N SER A 113 -0.63 6.21 -15.74
CA SER A 113 0.61 6.32 -16.53
C SER A 113 1.73 6.90 -15.67
N VAL A 114 2.38 6.05 -14.88
CA VAL A 114 3.50 6.43 -14.01
C VAL A 114 4.71 5.52 -14.30
N PRO A 115 5.84 6.06 -14.79
CA PRO A 115 7.02 5.25 -15.12
C PRO A 115 7.82 4.80 -13.89
N GLU A 116 7.77 5.56 -12.79
CA GLU A 116 8.51 5.31 -11.56
C GLU A 116 7.56 5.09 -10.37
N VAL A 117 7.61 3.91 -9.74
CA VAL A 117 6.84 3.63 -8.51
C VAL A 117 7.78 3.10 -7.44
N ARG A 118 7.99 3.91 -6.40
CA ARG A 118 8.97 3.67 -5.33
C ARG A 118 8.25 3.39 -4.01
N THR A 119 8.63 2.31 -3.36
CA THR A 119 8.04 1.86 -2.10
C THR A 119 9.08 1.91 -0.99
N TYR A 120 8.65 2.29 0.21
CA TYR A 120 9.53 2.44 1.38
C TYR A 120 8.90 1.77 2.59
N MET A 121 9.72 1.17 3.43
CA MET A 121 9.30 0.56 4.69
C MET A 121 10.19 1.05 5.83
N THR A 122 9.61 1.46 6.96
CA THR A 122 10.39 1.77 8.16
C THR A 122 11.34 0.64 8.53
N ALA A 123 12.60 0.99 8.80
CA ALA A 123 13.66 0.00 9.03
C ALA A 123 13.38 -0.92 10.22
N ASP A 124 12.65 -0.44 11.23
CA ASP A 124 12.24 -1.25 12.38
C ASP A 124 11.27 -2.36 11.98
N ALA A 125 10.24 -2.03 11.21
CA ALA A 125 9.31 -3.01 10.64
C ALA A 125 9.99 -4.00 9.68
N ALA A 126 10.93 -3.52 8.87
CA ALA A 126 11.73 -4.39 8.00
C ALA A 126 12.62 -5.37 8.81
N ARG A 127 13.10 -4.96 9.99
CA ARG A 127 13.85 -5.82 10.91
C ARG A 127 12.96 -6.86 11.57
N ASP A 128 11.77 -6.45 12.00
CA ASP A 128 10.79 -7.33 12.63
C ASP A 128 10.36 -8.47 11.69
N ILE A 129 10.04 -8.15 10.44
CA ILE A 129 9.65 -9.16 9.45
C ILE A 129 10.78 -10.13 9.11
N ALA A 130 12.04 -9.64 9.05
CA ALA A 130 13.20 -10.46 8.74
C ALA A 130 13.61 -11.39 9.90
N SER A 131 13.26 -11.03 11.13
CA SER A 131 13.60 -11.80 12.32
C SER A 131 12.68 -13.01 12.50
N PRO A 132 13.23 -14.23 12.62
CA PRO A 132 12.44 -15.43 12.94
C PRO A 132 11.96 -15.42 14.40
N ARG A 133 12.54 -14.57 15.25
CA ARG A 133 12.19 -14.44 16.68
C ARG A 133 11.04 -13.47 16.94
N THR A 134 10.64 -12.69 15.95
CA THR A 134 9.52 -11.76 16.10
C THR A 134 8.22 -12.53 16.35
N PRO A 135 7.48 -12.25 17.43
CA PRO A 135 6.26 -12.97 17.74
C PRO A 135 5.16 -12.66 16.71
N PRO A 136 4.09 -13.47 16.66
CA PRO A 136 2.88 -13.08 15.95
C PRO A 136 2.24 -11.83 16.58
N PRO A 137 1.36 -11.11 15.85
CA PRO A 137 0.63 -9.99 16.41
C PRO A 137 -0.25 -10.48 17.58
N ALA A 138 -0.25 -9.73 18.68
CA ALA A 138 -1.03 -10.03 19.87
C ALA A 138 -2.10 -8.95 20.07
N ALA A 139 -3.29 -9.36 20.52
CA ALA A 139 -4.35 -8.43 20.87
C ALA A 139 -3.93 -7.55 22.05
N ALA A 140 -4.09 -6.24 21.93
CA ALA A 140 -3.83 -5.29 23.00
C ALA A 140 -5.12 -4.82 23.72
N ASP A 141 -6.30 -5.19 23.21
CA ASP A 141 -7.60 -4.89 23.83
C ASP A 141 -8.68 -5.91 23.38
N PRO A 142 -9.91 -5.86 23.95
CA PRO A 142 -10.98 -6.82 23.66
C PRO A 142 -11.45 -6.87 22.19
N SER A 143 -11.11 -5.89 21.35
CA SER A 143 -11.41 -5.95 19.91
C SER A 143 -10.54 -6.96 19.15
N GLY A 144 -9.50 -7.50 19.79
CA GLY A 144 -8.56 -8.43 19.18
C GLY A 144 -7.44 -7.76 18.37
N ARG A 145 -7.43 -6.43 18.27
CA ARG A 145 -6.42 -5.67 17.51
C ARG A 145 -5.10 -5.56 18.26
N SER A 146 -3.98 -5.69 17.56
CA SER A 146 -2.65 -5.34 18.06
C SER A 146 -2.48 -3.83 18.19
N ASP A 147 -1.58 -3.38 19.08
CA ASP A 147 -1.23 -1.97 19.32
C ASP A 147 -0.37 -1.34 18.22
N GLN A 148 0.07 -2.12 17.24
CA GLN A 148 0.90 -1.69 16.12
C GLN A 148 0.19 -0.59 15.31
N THR A 149 0.81 0.57 15.15
CA THR A 149 0.25 1.69 14.38
C THR A 149 0.89 1.77 13.00
N PHE A 150 0.14 2.35 12.07
CA PHE A 150 0.61 2.60 10.71
C PHE A 150 0.31 4.02 10.25
N LEU A 151 1.15 4.49 9.34
CA LEU A 151 0.99 5.68 8.53
C LEU A 151 1.44 5.32 7.11
N VAL A 152 0.57 5.48 6.12
CA VAL A 152 0.93 5.36 4.70
C VAL A 152 1.00 6.78 4.13
N ASP A 153 2.19 7.20 3.72
CA ASP A 153 2.45 8.51 3.14
C ASP A 153 2.70 8.35 1.65
N VAL A 154 1.76 8.84 0.84
CA VAL A 154 1.83 8.79 -0.61
C VAL A 154 2.19 10.17 -1.14
N VAL A 155 3.24 10.23 -1.94
CA VAL A 155 3.70 11.44 -2.60
C VAL A 155 3.78 11.18 -4.10
N VAL A 156 3.02 11.95 -4.86
CA VAL A 156 3.00 11.91 -6.32
C VAL A 156 3.67 13.17 -6.86
N ARG A 157 4.52 13.04 -7.88
CA ARG A 157 5.21 14.18 -8.50
C ARG A 157 5.01 14.24 -10.00
N SER A 158 4.85 15.45 -10.50
CA SER A 158 4.74 15.76 -11.93
C SER A 158 5.38 17.13 -12.19
N GLY A 159 6.53 17.15 -12.84
CA GLY A 159 7.34 18.35 -13.02
C GLY A 159 7.72 18.98 -11.68
N SER A 160 7.23 20.19 -11.43
CA SER A 160 7.43 20.91 -10.16
C SER A 160 6.29 20.70 -9.15
N GLU A 161 5.25 19.97 -9.51
CA GLU A 161 4.07 19.75 -8.66
C GLU A 161 4.26 18.51 -7.80
N GLU A 162 3.82 18.59 -6.55
CA GLU A 162 3.77 17.48 -5.60
C GLU A 162 2.36 17.41 -4.98
N TRP A 163 1.74 16.23 -5.03
CA TRP A 163 0.46 15.94 -4.37
C TRP A 163 0.64 14.83 -3.35
N ARG A 164 0.06 15.03 -2.17
CA ARG A 164 0.25 14.13 -1.03
C ARG A 164 -1.08 13.64 -0.48
N ALA A 165 -1.19 12.33 -0.28
CA ALA A 165 -2.28 11.71 0.46
C ALA A 165 -1.71 10.85 1.59
N VAL A 166 -2.39 10.85 2.73
CA VAL A 166 -1.92 10.16 3.94
C VAL A 166 -3.06 9.32 4.51
N ALA A 167 -2.78 8.07 4.89
CA ALA A 167 -3.67 7.28 5.74
C ALA A 167 -2.99 6.91 7.05
N ARG A 168 -3.75 6.89 8.14
CA ARG A 168 -3.25 6.53 9.48
C ARG A 168 -4.22 5.58 10.16
N GLY A 169 -3.67 4.68 10.97
CA GLY A 169 -4.50 3.79 11.76
C GLY A 169 -3.68 2.84 12.61
N ARG A 170 -4.34 1.75 12.99
CA ARG A 170 -3.80 0.72 13.87
C ARG A 170 -4.09 -0.64 13.28
N ASP A 171 -3.14 -1.54 13.43
CA ASP A 171 -3.19 -2.93 13.01
C ASP A 171 -3.47 -3.11 11.51
N ILE A 172 -2.40 -3.35 10.75
CA ILE A 172 -2.46 -3.55 9.30
C ILE A 172 -3.28 -4.79 8.89
N TYR A 173 -3.43 -5.77 9.80
CA TYR A 173 -4.25 -6.96 9.56
C TYR A 173 -5.72 -6.66 9.78
N ALA A 174 -6.05 -5.95 10.86
CA ALA A 174 -7.43 -5.59 11.16
C ALA A 174 -8.03 -4.65 10.12
N VAL A 175 -7.25 -3.70 9.58
CA VAL A 175 -7.76 -2.75 8.57
C VAL A 175 -8.01 -3.39 7.20
N THR A 176 -7.45 -4.57 6.94
CA THR A 176 -7.68 -5.30 5.68
C THR A 176 -9.12 -5.78 5.55
N ALA A 177 -9.79 -6.17 6.65
CA ALA A 177 -11.18 -6.62 6.58
C ALA A 177 -12.17 -5.52 6.14
N PRO A 178 -12.16 -4.31 6.74
CA PRO A 178 -12.95 -3.18 6.24
C PRO A 178 -12.70 -2.83 4.77
N LEU A 179 -11.44 -2.86 4.32
CA LEU A 179 -11.08 -2.65 2.91
C LEU A 179 -11.81 -3.65 1.99
N VAL A 180 -11.82 -4.93 2.34
CA VAL A 180 -12.49 -5.97 1.54
C VAL A 180 -14.01 -5.85 1.60
N VAL A 181 -14.57 -5.55 2.79
CA VAL A 181 -16.02 -5.40 2.98
C VAL A 181 -16.57 -4.22 2.17
N GLU A 182 -15.90 -3.06 2.22
CA GLU A 182 -16.30 -1.88 1.44
C GLU A 182 -16.24 -2.17 -0.07
N ALA A 183 -15.18 -2.84 -0.54
CA ALA A 183 -15.06 -3.24 -1.94
C ALA A 183 -16.20 -4.19 -2.36
N LEU A 184 -16.52 -5.18 -1.52
CA LEU A 184 -17.62 -6.12 -1.77
C LEU A 184 -18.96 -5.39 -1.82
N GLU A 185 -19.21 -4.48 -0.87
CA GLU A 185 -20.45 -3.70 -0.82
C GLU A 185 -20.60 -2.85 -2.09
N ARG A 186 -19.54 -2.17 -2.54
CA ARG A 186 -19.56 -1.39 -3.79
C ARG A 186 -19.86 -2.25 -5.00
N VAL A 187 -19.22 -3.42 -5.12
CA VAL A 187 -19.51 -4.36 -6.21
C VAL A 187 -20.97 -4.82 -6.18
N LEU A 188 -21.48 -5.26 -5.03
CA LEU A 188 -22.85 -5.76 -4.88
C LEU A 188 -23.92 -4.67 -5.08
N THR A 189 -23.57 -3.41 -4.86
CA THR A 189 -24.47 -2.25 -5.04
C THR A 189 -24.29 -1.55 -6.39
N GLY A 190 -23.48 -2.10 -7.30
CA GLY A 190 -23.26 -1.54 -8.64
C GLY A 190 -22.43 -0.26 -8.66
N ARG A 191 -21.65 0.01 -7.60
CA ARG A 191 -20.73 1.14 -7.46
C ARG A 191 -19.30 0.85 -7.91
N ALA A 192 -19.09 -0.25 -8.64
CA ALA A 192 -17.82 -0.50 -9.33
C ALA A 192 -17.83 0.23 -10.69
N GLU A 193 -16.75 0.93 -11.01
CA GLU A 193 -16.66 1.77 -12.22
C GLU A 193 -16.29 0.97 -13.48
N THR A 194 -15.74 -0.23 -13.31
CA THR A 194 -15.22 -1.06 -14.40
C THR A 194 -15.29 -2.56 -14.07
N TYR A 195 -15.18 -3.39 -15.10
CA TYR A 195 -15.24 -4.85 -15.02
C TYR A 195 -13.97 -5.52 -15.56
N GLY A 196 -13.73 -6.73 -15.10
CA GLY A 196 -12.53 -7.51 -15.40
C GLY A 196 -11.55 -7.53 -14.23
N VAL A 197 -10.28 -7.77 -14.55
CA VAL A 197 -9.19 -7.75 -13.55
C VAL A 197 -8.67 -6.31 -13.49
N VAL A 198 -8.96 -5.62 -12.39
CA VAL A 198 -8.78 -4.16 -12.24
C VAL A 198 -8.25 -3.84 -10.85
N SER A 199 -7.41 -2.82 -10.71
CA SER A 199 -6.90 -2.42 -9.39
C SER A 199 -7.96 -1.69 -8.56
N ALA A 200 -7.72 -1.47 -7.27
CA ALA A 200 -8.68 -0.81 -6.39
C ALA A 200 -8.97 0.64 -6.83
N GLY A 201 -7.93 1.38 -7.22
CA GLY A 201 -8.02 2.74 -7.73
C GLY A 201 -8.65 2.85 -9.13
N GLU A 202 -8.65 1.77 -9.91
CA GLU A 202 -9.41 1.70 -11.18
C GLU A 202 -10.87 1.31 -10.95
N ALA A 203 -11.13 0.45 -9.97
CA ALA A 203 -12.44 -0.14 -9.73
C ALA A 203 -13.42 0.79 -9.01
N PHE A 204 -12.94 1.76 -8.24
CA PHE A 204 -13.77 2.54 -7.31
C PHE A 204 -13.36 4.01 -7.25
N ASP A 205 -14.32 4.90 -6.97
CA ASP A 205 -14.07 6.27 -6.50
C ASP A 205 -13.21 6.24 -5.23
N ALA A 206 -11.91 6.50 -5.39
CA ALA A 206 -10.94 6.31 -4.31
C ALA A 206 -11.13 7.29 -3.14
N PRO A 207 -11.35 8.61 -3.34
CA PRO A 207 -11.68 9.51 -2.24
C PRO A 207 -12.94 9.08 -1.46
N ASP A 208 -14.02 8.70 -2.14
CA ASP A 208 -15.25 8.24 -1.49
C ASP A 208 -15.04 6.92 -0.73
N PHE A 209 -14.34 5.96 -1.34
CA PHE A 209 -13.96 4.69 -0.71
C PHE A 209 -13.19 4.91 0.60
N LEU A 210 -12.15 5.72 0.56
CA LEU A 210 -11.31 5.97 1.71
C LEU A 210 -12.06 6.70 2.83
N ARG A 211 -13.01 7.59 2.51
CA ARG A 211 -13.86 8.25 3.51
C ARG A 211 -14.85 7.28 4.17
N ALA A 212 -15.36 6.28 3.44
CA ALA A 212 -16.22 5.24 3.98
C ALA A 212 -15.51 4.44 5.11
N LEU A 213 -14.18 4.36 5.08
CA LEU A 213 -13.37 3.70 6.10
C LEU A 213 -13.04 4.56 7.35
N SER A 214 -13.67 5.72 7.50
CA SER A 214 -13.36 6.69 8.59
C SER A 214 -13.51 6.14 10.01
N ALA A 215 -14.29 5.07 10.21
CA ALA A 215 -14.37 4.36 11.50
C ALA A 215 -13.11 3.52 11.82
N HIS A 216 -12.25 3.26 10.84
CA HIS A 216 -11.13 2.32 10.94
C HIS A 216 -9.76 2.98 10.74
N LEU A 217 -9.71 4.05 9.95
CA LEU A 217 -8.52 4.82 9.62
C LEU A 217 -8.87 6.29 9.40
N THR A 218 -7.88 7.17 9.47
CA THR A 218 -8.03 8.58 9.08
C THR A 218 -7.29 8.83 7.77
N VAL A 219 -7.84 9.68 6.92
CA VAL A 219 -7.20 10.09 5.66
C VAL A 219 -7.08 11.60 5.54
N GLU A 220 -6.00 12.03 4.88
CA GLU A 220 -5.73 13.41 4.49
C GLU A 220 -5.43 13.40 2.98
N PHE A 221 -6.02 14.34 2.22
CA PHE A 221 -5.86 14.46 0.76
C PHE A 221 -5.25 15.82 0.40
N PRO A 222 -4.71 15.98 -0.82
CA PRO A 222 -4.31 17.28 -1.31
C PRO A 222 -5.50 18.26 -1.27
N SER A 223 -5.28 19.45 -0.72
CA SER A 223 -6.20 20.59 -0.83
C SER A 223 -6.30 21.09 -2.28
#